data_AF-X1D5Z6-F1
#
_entry.id   AF-X1D5Z6-F1
#
_cell.length_a   1.000
_cell.length_b   1.000
_cell.length_c   1.000
_cell.angle_alpha   90.00
_cell.angle_beta   90.00
_cell.angle_gamma   90.00
#
_symmetry.space_group_name_H-M   'P 1'
#
loop_
_entity.id
_entity.type
_entity.pdbx_description
1 polymer ?
#
loop_
_entity_poly.entity_id
_entity_poly.type
_entity_poly.pdbx_seq_one_letter_code
_entity_poly.pdbx_strand_id
1 'polypeptide(L)'
;MLEEMLEKGLEVTIFFYNPNIHPKKEYEIRKEENKRFAEAKNCAFVDCDYDELSWFKRMKGLEFDPERGVRCTACFDLRMEVTAAYAALHGFDCLRPPGLSSVEPGFSCS
;
A
#
# COMPACT_ATOMS: atom_id res chain seq x y z
N MET A 1 -9.00 3.97 -13.06
CA MET A 1 -9.08 4.02 -11.58
C MET A 1 -8.24 5.16 -10.97
N LEU A 2 -6.91 5.14 -10.98
CA LEU A 2 -6.12 6.32 -10.55
C LEU A 2 -6.37 7.51 -11.47
N GLU A 3 -6.32 7.27 -12.78
CA GLU A 3 -6.55 8.30 -13.80
C GLU A 3 -7.92 8.95 -13.64
N GLU A 4 -8.98 8.18 -13.40
CA GLU A 4 -10.32 8.70 -13.10
C GLU A 4 -10.36 9.60 -11.85
N MET A 5 -9.57 9.29 -10.81
CA MET A 5 -9.49 10.13 -9.61
C MET A 5 -8.80 11.46 -9.92
N LEU A 6 -7.74 11.42 -10.72
CA LEU A 6 -7.02 12.60 -11.19
C LEU A 6 -7.87 13.45 -12.13
N GLU A 7 -8.62 12.84 -13.05
CA GLU A 7 -9.56 13.51 -13.95
C GLU A 7 -10.70 14.21 -13.20
N LYS A 8 -11.11 13.64 -12.05
CA LYS A 8 -12.07 14.27 -11.13
C LYS A 8 -11.45 15.40 -10.29
N GLY A 9 -10.16 15.68 -10.44
CA GLY A 9 -9.46 16.72 -9.71
C GLY A 9 -9.17 16.37 -8.24
N LEU A 10 -9.18 15.09 -7.88
CA LEU A 10 -8.83 14.67 -6.52
C LEU A 10 -7.31 14.81 -6.31
N GLU A 11 -6.92 15.27 -5.13
CA GLU A 11 -5.52 15.22 -4.70
C GLU A 11 -5.19 13.78 -4.29
N VAL A 12 -4.35 13.12 -5.09
CA VAL A 12 -4.00 11.72 -4.87
C VAL A 12 -2.54 11.58 -4.49
N THR A 13 -2.31 10.88 -3.38
CA THR A 13 -0.98 10.43 -2.95
C THR A 13 -0.85 8.93 -3.13
N ILE A 14 0.22 8.49 -3.76
CA ILE A 14 0.58 7.08 -3.90
C ILE A 14 1.41 6.68 -2.68
N PHE A 15 0.89 5.74 -1.90
CA PHE A 15 1.56 5.19 -0.72
C PHE A 15 2.18 3.83 -1.06
N PHE A 16 3.51 3.72 -0.94
CA PHE A 16 4.24 2.48 -1.20
C PHE A 16 4.77 1.88 0.11
N TYR A 17 4.18 0.75 0.51
CA TYR A 17 4.64 -0.05 1.62
C TYR A 17 4.47 -1.53 1.29
N ASN A 18 5.59 -2.21 1.06
CA ASN A 18 5.58 -3.61 0.67
C ASN A 18 6.81 -4.35 1.23
N PRO A 19 6.80 -4.67 2.53
CA PRO A 19 7.93 -5.34 3.19
C PRO A 19 8.07 -6.82 2.82
N ASN A 20 7.15 -7.39 2.04
CA ASN A 20 7.22 -8.79 1.55
C ASN A 20 8.06 -8.92 0.26
N ILE A 21 8.46 -7.82 -0.38
CA ILE A 21 9.32 -7.91 -1.57
C ILE A 21 10.74 -8.22 -1.12
N HIS A 22 11.18 -9.43 -1.45
CA HIS A 22 12.55 -9.88 -1.20
C HIS A 22 13.17 -10.42 -2.49
N PRO A 23 14.50 -10.25 -2.67
CA PRO A 23 15.45 -9.56 -1.78
C PRO A 23 15.33 -8.03 -1.87
N LYS A 24 15.97 -7.28 -0.95
CA LYS A 24 15.92 -5.79 -0.89
C LYS A 24 16.18 -5.09 -2.22
N LYS A 25 17.05 -5.65 -3.08
CA LYS A 25 17.30 -5.12 -4.43
C LYS A 25 16.02 -5.03 -5.27
N GLU A 26 15.17 -6.05 -5.20
CA GLU A 26 13.88 -6.09 -5.90
C GLU A 26 12.91 -5.04 -5.32
N TYR A 27 12.95 -4.80 -4.00
CA TYR A 27 12.15 -3.75 -3.37
C TYR A 27 12.52 -2.38 -3.94
N GLU A 28 13.81 -2.05 -4.00
CA GLU A 28 14.29 -0.78 -4.53
C GLU A 28 13.92 -0.59 -6.01
N ILE A 29 14.01 -1.63 -6.83
CA ILE A 29 13.60 -1.58 -8.24
C ILE A 29 12.10 -1.26 -8.35
N ARG A 30 11.26 -2.00 -7.63
CA ARG A 30 9.80 -1.78 -7.66
C ARG A 30 9.43 -0.41 -7.10
N LYS A 31 10.10 0.05 -6.06
CA LYS A 31 9.90 1.38 -5.50
C LYS A 31 10.20 2.45 -6.54
N GLU A 32 11.36 2.37 -7.17
CA GLU A 32 11.80 3.35 -8.18
C GLU A 32 10.84 3.39 -9.38
N GLU A 33 10.36 2.24 -9.83
CA GLU A 33 9.32 2.13 -10.87
C GLU A 33 8.03 2.87 -10.46
N ASN A 34 7.54 2.63 -9.23
CA ASN A 34 6.31 3.26 -8.73
C ASN A 34 6.49 4.77 -8.51
N LYS A 35 7.67 5.20 -8.08
CA LYS A 35 8.01 6.61 -7.93
C LYS A 35 7.99 7.33 -9.28
N ARG A 36 8.63 6.76 -10.30
CA ARG A 36 8.59 7.31 -11.67
C ARG A 36 7.18 7.37 -12.22
N PHE A 37 6.36 6.36 -11.94
CA PHE A 37 4.96 6.37 -12.32
C PHE A 37 4.17 7.50 -11.63
N ALA A 38 4.40 7.73 -10.33
CA ALA A 38 3.81 8.85 -9.59
C ALA A 38 4.22 10.21 -10.16
N GLU A 39 5.51 10.40 -10.44
CA GLU A 39 6.07 11.61 -11.04
C GLU A 39 5.46 11.88 -12.42
N ALA A 40 5.35 10.85 -13.27
CA ALA A 40 4.75 10.96 -14.60
C ALA A 40 3.26 11.34 -14.56
N LYS A 41 2.57 11.05 -13.45
CA LYS A 41 1.16 11.39 -13.21
C LYS A 41 0.99 12.61 -12.32
N ASN A 42 2.07 13.31 -11.97
CA ASN A 42 2.09 14.47 -11.07
C ASN A 42 1.37 14.20 -9.73
N CYS A 43 1.52 12.99 -9.20
CA CYS A 43 0.99 12.56 -7.91
C CYS A 43 2.09 12.61 -6.84
N ALA A 44 1.73 12.95 -5.60
CA ALA A 44 2.64 12.79 -4.48
C ALA A 44 2.95 11.30 -4.26
N PHE A 45 4.19 11.01 -3.84
CA PHE A 45 4.64 9.65 -3.57
C PHE A 45 5.22 9.55 -2.16
N VAL A 46 4.75 8.58 -1.39
CA VAL A 46 5.22 8.29 -0.03
C VAL A 46 5.88 6.91 -0.04
N ASP A 47 7.19 6.89 0.20
CA ASP A 47 7.95 5.68 0.54
C ASP A 47 7.89 5.48 2.05
N CYS A 48 7.24 4.41 2.49
CA CYS A 48 7.25 4.02 3.89
C CYS A 48 8.43 3.08 4.17
N ASP A 49 9.01 3.17 5.36
CA ASP A 49 10.21 2.41 5.73
C ASP A 49 10.04 0.90 5.46
N TYR A 50 11.01 0.34 4.74
CA TYR A 50 11.09 -1.09 4.46
C TYR A 50 11.47 -1.86 5.73
N ASP A 51 10.47 -2.17 6.54
CA ASP A 51 10.60 -2.93 7.78
C ASP A 51 10.37 -4.44 7.57
N GLU A 52 11.37 -5.09 6.99
CA GLU A 52 11.35 -6.55 6.78
C GLU A 52 11.33 -7.33 8.09
N LEU A 53 11.96 -6.81 9.16
CA LEU A 53 12.05 -7.51 10.44
C LEU A 53 10.68 -7.62 11.12
N SER A 54 9.92 -6.53 11.15
CA SER A 54 8.54 -6.56 11.67
C SER A 54 7.65 -7.46 10.82
N TRP A 55 7.84 -7.46 9.50
CA TRP A 55 7.12 -8.37 8.61
C TRP A 55 7.44 -9.85 8.91
N PHE A 56 8.73 -10.23 9.01
CA PHE A 56 9.14 -11.59 9.35
C PHE A 56 8.59 -12.01 10.72
N LYS A 57 8.62 -11.11 11.71
CA LYS A 57 8.05 -11.37 13.03
C LYS A 57 6.55 -11.64 12.97
N ARG A 58 5.81 -10.89 12.13
CA ARG A 58 4.36 -11.03 11.95
C ARG A 58 3.99 -12.31 11.19
N MET A 59 4.83 -12.74 10.25
CA MET A 59 4.61 -13.94 9.43
C MET A 59 5.17 -15.23 10.03
N LYS A 60 5.79 -15.17 11.20
CA LYS A 60 6.34 -16.33 11.89
C LYS A 60 5.25 -17.38 12.15
N GLY A 61 5.48 -18.62 11.73
CA GLY A 61 4.53 -19.72 11.80
C GLY A 61 3.57 -19.81 10.60
N LEU A 62 3.65 -18.89 9.64
CA LEU A 62 2.86 -18.88 8.40
C LEU A 62 3.73 -19.11 7.15
N GLU A 63 5.00 -19.52 7.32
CA GLU A 63 6.00 -19.54 6.25
C GLU A 63 5.63 -20.51 5.11
N PHE A 64 4.97 -21.60 5.44
CA PHE A 64 4.57 -22.68 4.52
C PHE A 64 3.10 -22.63 4.12
N ASP A 65 2.37 -21.60 4.55
CA ASP A 65 0.96 -21.43 4.19
C ASP A 65 0.83 -21.19 2.68
N PRO A 66 -0.13 -21.84 1.99
CA PRO A 66 -0.30 -21.68 0.55
C PRO A 66 -0.65 -20.24 0.17
N GLU A 67 -0.36 -19.87 -1.08
CA GLU A 67 -0.86 -18.61 -1.62
C GLU A 67 -2.40 -18.55 -1.52
N ARG A 68 -2.91 -17.35 -1.25
CA ARG A 68 -4.34 -17.09 -0.93
C ARG A 68 -4.80 -17.69 0.41
N GLY A 69 -3.87 -18.17 1.24
CA GLY A 69 -4.13 -18.57 2.62
C GLY A 69 -4.04 -17.43 3.64
N VAL A 70 -3.96 -17.81 4.91
CA VAL A 70 -3.86 -16.93 6.08
C VAL A 70 -2.66 -15.98 5.98
N ARG A 71 -1.53 -16.42 5.42
CA ARG A 71 -0.35 -15.56 5.21
C ARG A 71 -0.67 -14.38 4.30
N CYS A 72 -1.43 -14.62 3.23
CA CYS A 72 -1.80 -13.55 2.29
C CYS A 72 -2.71 -12.52 2.96
N THR A 73 -3.70 -12.97 3.73
CA THR A 73 -4.57 -12.08 4.52
C THR A 73 -3.77 -11.28 5.54
N ALA A 74 -2.93 -11.94 6.35
CA ALA A 74 -2.11 -11.27 7.35
C ALA A 74 -1.14 -10.24 6.73
N CYS A 75 -0.57 -10.54 5.56
CA CYS A 75 0.29 -9.60 4.84
C CYS A 75 -0.49 -8.41 4.28
N PHE A 76 -1.73 -8.62 3.83
CA PHE A 76 -2.60 -7.54 3.36
C PHE A 76 -3.04 -6.65 4.53
N ASP A 77 -3.49 -7.24 5.64
CA ASP A 77 -3.93 -6.54 6.85
C ASP A 77 -2.81 -5.63 7.38
N LEU A 78 -1.58 -6.15 7.51
CA LEU A 78 -0.43 -5.35 7.93
C LEU A 78 -0.23 -4.10 7.04
N ARG A 79 -0.33 -4.26 5.72
CA ARG A 79 -0.17 -3.12 4.81
C ARG A 79 -1.31 -2.11 4.95
N MET A 80 -2.53 -2.60 5.15
CA MET A 80 -3.70 -1.76 5.36
C MET A 80 -3.65 -1.00 6.68
N GLU A 81 -3.23 -1.65 7.76
CA GLU A 81 -3.03 -1.04 9.08
C GLU A 81 -2.04 0.13 9.00
N VAL A 82 -0.88 -0.10 8.38
CA VAL A 82 0.17 0.93 8.22
C VAL A 82 -0.32 2.08 7.33
N THR A 83 -0.99 1.78 6.22
CA THR A 83 -1.50 2.81 5.31
C THR A 83 -2.62 3.63 5.98
N ALA A 84 -3.52 3.00 6.72
CA ALA A 84 -4.60 3.67 7.44
C ALA A 84 -4.08 4.54 8.58
N ALA A 85 -3.06 4.07 9.31
CA ALA A 85 -2.40 4.87 10.35
C ALA A 85 -1.71 6.11 9.76
N TYR A 86 -1.02 5.96 8.61
CA TYR A 86 -0.43 7.08 7.90
C TYR A 86 -1.50 8.07 7.43
N ALA A 87 -2.58 7.57 6.83
CA ALA A 87 -3.71 8.36 6.34
C ALA A 87 -4.34 9.21 7.46
N ALA A 88 -4.63 8.59 8.60
CA ALA A 88 -5.21 9.27 9.75
C ALA A 88 -4.29 10.36 10.34
N LEU A 89 -2.97 10.12 10.36
CA LEU A 89 -2.00 11.09 10.88
C LEU A 89 -1.82 12.30 9.96
N HIS A 90 -1.98 12.11 8.64
CA HIS A 90 -1.74 13.15 7.63
C HIS A 90 -3.02 13.78 7.08
N GLY A 91 -4.18 13.43 7.66
CA GLY A 91 -5.46 14.06 7.30
C GLY A 91 -6.03 13.63 5.96
N PHE A 92 -5.78 12.38 5.52
CA PHE A 92 -6.40 11.85 4.31
C PHE A 92 -7.84 11.41 4.58
N ASP A 93 -8.77 11.86 3.74
CA ASP A 93 -10.21 11.57 3.88
C ASP A 93 -10.61 10.17 3.38
N CYS A 94 -9.82 9.58 2.48
CA CYS A 94 -10.15 8.32 1.84
C CYS A 94 -8.88 7.50 1.56
N LEU A 95 -8.99 6.18 1.78
CA LEU A 95 -7.98 5.20 1.42
C LEU A 95 -8.58 4.23 0.41
N ARG A 96 -7.81 3.89 -0.63
CA ARG A 96 -8.24 2.95 -1.66
C ARG A 96 -7.22 1.82 -1.81
N PRO A 97 -7.54 0.59 -1.35
CA PRO A 97 -6.69 -0.57 -1.59
C PRO A 97 -6.76 -1.05 -3.06
N PRO A 98 -5.70 -1.72 -3.55
CA PRO A 98 -5.72 -2.35 -4.87
C PRO A 98 -6.74 -3.49 -4.93
N GLY A 99 -7.51 -3.58 -6.03
CA GLY A 99 -8.44 -4.67 -6.30
C GLY A 99 -9.87 -4.49 -5.80
N LEU A 100 -10.16 -3.40 -5.07
CA LEU A 100 -11.53 -3.03 -4.70
C LEU A 100 -12.13 -2.07 -5.73
N SER A 101 -13.19 -2.50 -6.41
CA SER A 101 -13.97 -1.71 -7.35
C SER A 101 -14.85 -0.65 -6.66
N SER A 102 -15.03 -0.77 -5.35
CA SER A 102 -15.87 0.10 -4.52
C SER A 102 -15.20 0.37 -3.18
N VAL A 103 -15.46 1.56 -2.65
CA VAL A 103 -14.95 2.01 -1.35
C VAL A 103 -15.85 1.39 -0.28
N GLU A 104 -15.28 0.55 0.61
CA GLU A 104 -16.04 -0.12 1.67
C GLU A 104 -16.70 0.91 2.61
N PRO A 105 -17.91 0.62 3.14
CA PRO A 105 -18.66 1.50 4.04
C PRO A 105 -17.92 1.63 5.38
N GLY A 106 -17.06 2.64 5.45
CA GLY A 106 -16.09 2.88 6.51
C GLY A 106 -14.97 3.82 6.05
N PHE A 107 -14.79 3.92 4.72
CA PHE A 107 -13.89 4.85 4.05
C PHE A 107 -14.69 5.89 3.25
N SER A 108 -15.70 6.53 3.85
CA SER A 108 -16.43 7.59 3.14
C SER A 108 -15.52 8.80 2.95
N CYS A 109 -15.07 9.02 1.72
CA CYS A 109 -14.56 10.32 1.28
C CYS A 109 -15.66 11.34 1.58
N SER A 110 -15.36 12.32 2.44
CA SER A 110 -16.30 13.41 2.75
C SER A 110 -16.50 14.32 1.55
#